data_AF-A0A537J518-F1
#
_entry.id   AF-A0A537J518-F1
#
_cell.length_a   1.000
_cell.length_b   1.000
_cell.length_c   1.000
_cell.angle_alpha   90.00
_cell.angle_beta   90.00
_cell.angle_gamma   90.00
#
_symmetry.space_group_name_H-M   'P 1'
#
loop_
_entity.id
_entity.type
_entity.pdbx_description
1 polymer ?
#
loop_
_entity_poly.entity_id
_entity_poly.type
_entity_poly.pdbx_seq_one_letter_code
_entity_poly.pdbx_strand_id
1 'polypeptide(L)'
;MHGFFVAFGFGLVTAAILAFSAVAFSLQYGVSNHPNFAHGELLTIGAYAAYVSQTLTTNLVVGGAAAAVTGGLVAWGMNRGIVEPFVRARARSLPAPTSCTCCRRPPPIGWDRFCGRAGMS
;
A
#
# COMPACT_ATOMS: atom_id res chain seq x y z
N MET A 1 28.01 33.67 7.53
CA MET A 1 27.61 33.28 6.16
C MET A 1 27.54 31.77 5.97
N HIS A 2 28.54 30.98 6.38
CA HIS A 2 28.54 29.51 6.19
C HIS A 2 27.40 28.75 6.90
N GLY A 3 27.05 29.14 8.13
CA GLY A 3 25.98 28.48 8.89
C GLY A 3 24.58 28.60 8.28
N PHE A 4 24.32 29.66 7.51
CA PHE A 4 23.03 29.85 6.82
C PHE A 4 22.83 28.77 5.74
N PHE A 5 23.85 28.50 4.92
CA PHE A 5 23.77 27.49 3.87
C PHE A 5 23.59 26.07 4.42
N VAL A 6 24.25 25.75 5.55
CA VAL A 6 24.10 24.45 6.21
C VAL A 6 22.69 24.28 6.78
N ALA A 7 22.16 25.31 7.47
CA ALA A 7 20.80 25.28 8.02
C ALA A 7 19.75 25.18 6.91
N PHE A 8 19.93 25.92 5.80
CA PHE A 8 19.06 25.87 4.64
C PHE A 8 19.08 24.49 3.98
N GLY A 9 20.28 23.91 3.76
CA GLY A 9 20.42 22.58 3.17
C GLY A 9 19.79 21.48 4.02
N PHE A 10 20.01 21.51 5.34
CA PHE A 10 19.39 20.55 6.26
C PHE A 10 17.87 20.67 6.29
N GLY A 11 17.35 21.90 6.31
CA GLY A 11 15.91 22.17 6.24
C GLY A 11 15.29 21.65 4.94
N LEU A 12 15.94 21.89 3.80
CA LEU A 12 15.47 21.45 2.49
C LEU A 12 15.40 19.92 2.39
N VAL A 13 16.45 19.22 2.85
CA VAL A 13 16.49 17.74 2.85
C VAL A 13 15.41 17.18 3.75
N THR A 14 15.25 17.72 4.96
CA THR A 14 14.22 17.27 5.91
C THR A 14 12.81 17.49 5.36
N ALA A 15 12.55 18.67 4.77
CA ALA A 15 11.27 18.97 4.14
C ALA A 15 10.96 18.03 2.97
N ALA A 16 11.96 17.71 2.13
CA ALA A 16 11.79 16.79 1.01
C ALA A 16 11.41 15.37 1.48
N ILE A 17 12.06 14.85 2.54
CA ILE A 17 11.76 13.53 3.10
C ILE A 17 10.34 13.48 3.67
N LEU A 18 9.94 14.51 4.42
CA LEU A 18 8.60 14.61 5.00
C LEU A 18 7.52 14.76 3.92
N ALA A 19 7.75 15.61 2.92
CA ALA A 19 6.83 15.80 1.80
C ALA A 19 6.65 14.50 1.00
N PHE A 20 7.74 13.81 0.69
CA PHE A 20 7.70 12.52 0.00
C PHE A 20 6.92 11.46 0.79
N SER A 21 7.16 11.37 2.10
CA SER A 21 6.44 10.44 2.99
C SER A 21 4.94 10.75 3.04
N ALA A 22 4.56 12.03 3.10
CA ALA A 22 3.16 12.45 3.09
C ALA A 22 2.46 12.10 1.76
N VAL A 23 3.14 12.27 0.62
CA VAL A 23 2.61 11.90 -0.71
C VAL A 23 2.42 10.38 -0.84
N ALA A 24 3.39 9.58 -0.36
CA ALA A 24 3.28 8.12 -0.40
C ALA A 24 2.10 7.63 0.45
N PHE A 25 1.92 8.23 1.63
CA PHE A 25 0.79 7.94 2.51
C PHE A 25 -0.54 8.29 1.84
N SER A 26 -0.70 9.50 1.30
CA SER A 26 -1.95 9.94 0.68
C SER A 26 -2.37 9.09 -0.53
N LEU A 27 -1.40 8.64 -1.34
CA LEU A 27 -1.66 7.71 -2.43
C LEU A 27 -2.24 6.38 -1.93
N GLN A 28 -1.74 5.87 -0.80
CA GLN A 28 -2.22 4.63 -0.21
C GLN A 28 -3.67 4.75 0.30
N TYR A 29 -4.05 5.88 0.91
CA TYR A 29 -5.44 6.14 1.31
C TYR A 29 -6.37 6.26 0.10
N GLY A 30 -5.91 6.91 -0.97
CA GLY A 30 -6.71 7.11 -2.17
C GLY A 30 -7.23 5.80 -2.79
N VAL A 31 -6.48 4.71 -2.62
CA VAL A 31 -6.86 3.38 -3.16
C VAL A 31 -7.65 2.54 -2.14
N SER A 32 -7.24 2.52 -0.87
CA SER A 32 -7.75 1.54 0.11
C SER A 32 -8.75 2.11 1.12
N ASN A 33 -8.94 3.42 1.17
CA ASN A 33 -9.83 4.14 2.11
C ASN A 33 -9.62 3.80 3.60
N HIS A 34 -8.46 3.22 3.95
CA HIS A 34 -8.11 2.80 5.31
C HIS A 34 -6.68 3.23 5.67
N PRO A 35 -6.44 3.69 6.90
CA PRO A 35 -5.12 4.03 7.40
C PRO A 35 -4.19 2.82 7.49
N ASN A 36 -3.17 2.77 6.63
CA ASN A 36 -2.15 1.74 6.69
C ASN A 36 -1.07 2.09 7.73
N PHE A 37 -1.22 1.61 8.96
CA PHE A 37 -0.24 1.82 10.05
C PHE A 37 1.13 1.17 9.78
N ALA A 38 1.22 0.18 8.88
CA ALA A 38 2.50 -0.41 8.49
C ALA A 38 3.36 0.51 7.62
N HIS A 39 2.80 1.61 7.10
CA HIS A 39 3.56 2.55 6.27
C HIS A 39 4.76 3.14 7.02
N GLY A 40 4.58 3.50 8.30
CA GLY A 40 5.66 4.04 9.14
C GLY A 40 6.75 3.01 9.44
N GLU A 41 6.38 1.75 9.68
CA GLU A 41 7.35 0.66 9.86
C GLU A 41 8.13 0.38 8.58
N LEU A 42 7.46 0.36 7.42
CA LEU A 42 8.11 0.15 6.12
C LEU A 42 9.16 1.24 5.82
N LEU A 43 8.84 2.51 6.11
CA LEU A 43 9.80 3.61 5.96
C LEU A 43 11.01 3.44 6.89
N THR A 44 10.77 3.00 8.13
CA THR A 44 11.85 2.77 9.12
C THR A 44 12.76 1.63 8.69
N ILE A 45 12.21 0.52 8.18
CA ILE A 45 12.99 -0.61 7.67
C ILE A 45 13.85 -0.18 6.47
N GLY A 46 13.27 0.60 5.54
CA GLY A 46 14.01 1.14 4.40
C GLY A 46 15.17 2.06 4.85
N ALA A 47 14.92 2.96 5.79
CA ALA A 47 15.95 3.83 6.35
C ALA A 47 17.07 3.06 7.06
N TYR A 48 16.73 2.01 7.81
CA TYR A 48 17.72 1.13 8.45
C TYR A 48 18.56 0.38 7.42
N ALA A 49 17.94 -0.13 6.34
CA ALA A 49 18.66 -0.78 5.25
C ALA A 49 19.62 0.18 4.50
N ALA A 50 19.21 1.43 4.27
CA ALA A 50 20.09 2.48 3.75
C ALA A 50 21.26 2.76 4.72
N TYR A 51 20.99 2.84 6.02
CA TYR A 51 22.03 3.07 7.02
C TYR A 51 23.07 1.94 7.03
N VAL A 52 22.62 0.68 7.08
CA VAL A 52 23.51 -0.49 7.06
C VAL A 52 24.30 -0.56 5.76
N SER A 53 23.69 -0.34 4.60
CA SER A 53 24.44 -0.37 3.33
C SER A 53 25.45 0.79 3.21
N GLN A 54 25.17 1.93 3.84
CA GLN A 54 26.09 3.06 3.87
C GLN A 54 27.33 2.78 4.73
N THR A 55 27.21 2.00 5.81
CA THR A 55 28.38 1.61 6.62
C THR A 55 29.33 0.66 5.89
N LEU A 56 28.87 -0.08 4.86
CA LEU A 56 29.72 -0.97 4.06
C LEU A 56 30.36 -0.29 2.84
N THR A 57 29.61 0.54 2.11
CA THR A 57 30.02 0.98 0.76
C THR A 57 30.32 2.48 0.69
N THR A 58 29.94 3.28 1.70
CA THR A 58 30.08 4.76 1.74
C THR A 58 29.41 5.51 0.56
N ASN A 59 28.63 4.79 -0.28
CA ASN A 59 28.03 5.33 -1.49
C ASN A 59 26.52 5.52 -1.30
N LEU A 60 26.05 6.76 -1.48
CA LEU A 60 24.64 7.11 -1.30
C LEU A 60 23.70 6.38 -2.27
N VAL A 61 24.14 6.12 -3.51
CA VAL A 61 23.31 5.47 -4.53
C VAL A 61 23.02 4.04 -4.13
N VAL A 62 24.03 3.34 -3.63
CA VAL A 62 23.90 1.97 -3.11
C VAL A 62 22.99 1.95 -1.89
N GLY A 63 23.07 2.96 -1.03
CA GLY A 63 22.18 3.15 0.11
C GLY A 63 20.70 3.27 -0.29
N GLY A 64 20.42 4.14 -1.26
CA GLY A 64 19.06 4.32 -1.80
C GLY A 64 18.52 3.07 -2.48
N ALA A 65 19.36 2.38 -3.27
CA ALA A 65 18.98 1.12 -3.91
C ALA A 65 18.68 0.02 -2.89
N ALA A 66 19.51 -0.12 -1.85
CA ALA A 66 19.28 -1.08 -0.78
C ALA A 66 17.95 -0.80 -0.05
N ALA A 67 17.67 0.46 0.31
CA ALA A 67 16.39 0.84 0.92
C ALA A 67 15.19 0.49 0.04
N ALA A 68 15.25 0.77 -1.26
CA ALA A 68 14.18 0.45 -2.20
C ALA A 68 13.95 -1.07 -2.32
N VAL A 69 15.03 -1.84 -2.43
CA VAL A 69 14.97 -3.31 -2.53
C VAL A 69 14.41 -3.90 -1.23
N THR A 70 14.93 -3.52 -0.07
CA THR A 70 14.46 -4.05 1.21
C THR A 70 13.00 -3.66 1.48
N GLY A 71 12.62 -2.41 1.22
CA GLY A 71 11.22 -1.97 1.34
C GLY A 71 10.27 -2.74 0.42
N GLY A 72 10.69 -2.97 -0.83
CA GLY A 72 9.93 -3.78 -1.80
C GLY A 72 9.80 -5.25 -1.38
N LEU A 73 10.88 -5.85 -0.86
CA LEU A 73 10.87 -7.22 -0.36
C LEU A 73 9.96 -7.40 0.84
N VAL A 74 9.96 -6.45 1.79
CA VAL A 74 9.06 -6.50 2.95
C VAL A 74 7.61 -6.32 2.51
N ALA A 75 7.32 -5.34 1.65
CA ALA A 75 5.96 -5.14 1.13
C ALA A 75 5.44 -6.38 0.38
N TRP A 76 6.30 -7.00 -0.43
CA TRP A 76 5.99 -8.26 -1.10
C TRP A 76 5.75 -9.41 -0.11
N GLY A 77 6.60 -9.52 0.91
CA GLY A 77 6.47 -10.50 1.99
C GLY A 77 5.16 -10.35 2.76
N MET A 78 4.74 -9.12 3.06
CA MET A 78 3.45 -8.84 3.71
C MET A 78 2.27 -9.24 2.82
N ASN A 79 2.32 -8.92 1.52
CA ASN A 79 1.26 -9.30 0.58
C ASN A 79 1.09 -10.82 0.49
N ARG A 80 2.20 -11.56 0.40
CA ARG A 80 2.22 -13.02 0.37
C ARG A 80 1.83 -13.67 1.70
N GLY A 81 2.33 -13.13 2.82
CA GLY A 81 2.19 -13.74 4.14
C GLY A 81 0.87 -13.43 4.85
N ILE A 82 0.25 -12.29 4.56
CA ILE A 82 -0.95 -11.80 5.26
C ILE A 82 -2.12 -11.74 4.28
N VAL A 83 -2.00 -10.97 3.20
CA VAL A 83 -3.15 -10.67 2.33
C VAL A 83 -3.65 -11.92 1.60
N GLU A 84 -2.76 -12.68 0.95
CA GLU A 84 -3.13 -13.91 0.24
C GLU A 84 -3.83 -14.95 1.13
N PRO A 85 -3.35 -15.29 2.35
CA PRO A 85 -4.05 -16.25 3.20
C PRO A 85 -5.39 -15.70 3.71
N PHE A 86 -5.51 -14.41 4.03
CA PHE A 86 -6.79 -13.83 4.47
C PHE A 86 -7.84 -13.81 3.35
N VAL A 87 -7.45 -13.49 2.12
CA VAL A 87 -8.34 -13.55 0.95
C VAL A 87 -8.78 -14.99 0.69
N ARG A 88 -7.85 -15.96 0.75
CA ARG A 88 -8.16 -17.38 0.57
C ARG A 88 -9.01 -17.96 1.70
N ALA A 89 -8.83 -17.50 2.93
CA ALA A 89 -9.64 -17.92 4.07
C ALA A 89 -11.08 -17.40 3.97
N ARG A 90 -11.26 -16.14 3.55
CA ARG A 90 -12.58 -15.52 3.37
C ARG A 90 -13.35 -16.07 2.16
N ALA A 91 -12.64 -16.50 1.11
CA ALA A 91 -13.24 -17.22 -0.03
C ALA A 91 -13.84 -18.58 0.38
N ARG A 92 -13.37 -19.17 1.49
CA ARG A 92 -13.82 -20.48 1.98
C ARG A 92 -15.10 -20.43 2.83
N SER A 93 -15.43 -19.24 3.36
CA SER A 93 -16.58 -19.01 4.23
C SER A 93 -17.78 -18.37 3.52
N LEU A 94 -17.65 -18.03 2.24
CA LEU A 94 -18.79 -17.68 1.39
C LEU A 94 -19.41 -18.98 0.82
N PRO A 95 -20.66 -19.34 1.19
CA PRO A 95 -21.41 -20.24 0.33
C PRO A 95 -21.51 -19.57 -1.04
N ALA A 96 -21.14 -20.29 -2.10
CA ALA A 96 -21.30 -19.79 -3.46
C ALA A 96 -22.75 -19.32 -3.64
N PRO A 97 -23.03 -18.08 -4.05
CA PRO A 97 -24.38 -17.68 -4.37
C PRO A 97 -24.81 -18.43 -5.63
N THR A 98 -25.43 -19.58 -5.44
CA THR A 98 -26.00 -20.43 -6.51
C THR A 98 -27.27 -19.83 -7.11
N SER A 99 -27.76 -18.67 -6.62
CA SER A 99 -29.01 -18.06 -7.08
C SER A 99 -28.85 -16.85 -8.00
N CYS A 100 -27.66 -16.27 -8.19
CA CYS A 100 -27.49 -15.08 -9.04
C CYS A 100 -27.16 -15.42 -10.50
N THR A 101 -27.95 -16.31 -11.12
CA THR A 101 -27.93 -16.51 -12.59
C THR A 101 -28.36 -15.22 -13.34
N CYS A 102 -29.05 -14.30 -12.65
CA CYS A 102 -29.52 -13.03 -13.22
C CYS A 102 -28.41 -11.98 -13.45
N CYS A 103 -27.23 -12.11 -12.81
CA CYS A 103 -26.14 -11.12 -12.94
C CYS A 103 -25.22 -11.32 -14.15
N ARG A 104 -25.35 -12.40 -14.93
CA ARG A 104 -24.44 -12.67 -16.07
C ARG A 104 -24.78 -11.91 -17.37
N ARG A 105 -25.85 -11.10 -17.40
CA ARG A 105 -26.15 -10.23 -18.55
C ARG A 105 -26.61 -8.86 -18.06
N PRO A 106 -26.09 -7.73 -18.59
CA PRO A 106 -26.69 -6.43 -18.33
C PRO A 106 -28.09 -6.40 -18.97
N PRO A 107 -29.18 -6.19 -18.20
CA PRO A 107 -30.48 -5.97 -18.78
C PRO A 107 -30.50 -4.57 -19.42
N PRO A 108 -31.08 -4.40 -20.63
CA PRO A 108 -31.33 -3.08 -21.17
C PRO A 108 -32.38 -2.38 -20.29
N ILE A 109 -31.97 -1.28 -19.65
CA ILE A 109 -32.75 -0.17 -19.09
C ILE A 109 -34.17 -0.55 -18.59
N GLY A 110 -34.34 -0.68 -17.26
CA GLY A 110 -35.67 -0.64 -16.60
C GLY A 110 -36.18 -1.90 -15.87
N TRP A 111 -35.33 -2.88 -15.53
CA TRP A 111 -35.74 -4.16 -14.91
C TRP A 111 -35.46 -4.28 -13.40
N ASP A 112 -35.29 -3.17 -12.70
CA ASP A 112 -34.89 -3.11 -11.28
C ASP A 112 -35.91 -3.75 -10.32
N ARG A 113 -37.17 -3.91 -10.75
CA ARG A 113 -38.26 -4.42 -9.89
C ARG A 113 -38.44 -5.94 -9.86
N PHE A 114 -37.80 -6.70 -10.75
CA PHE A 114 -38.07 -8.15 -10.89
C PHE A 114 -37.10 -9.07 -10.13
N CYS A 115 -35.98 -8.55 -9.61
CA CYS A 115 -35.03 -9.36 -8.83
C CYS A 115 -35.49 -9.63 -7.37
N GLY A 116 -36.45 -8.86 -6.85
CA GLY A 116 -36.90 -8.93 -5.45
C GLY A 116 -38.11 -9.82 -5.17
N ARG A 117 -38.69 -10.51 -6.16
CA ARG A 117 -39.99 -11.22 -5.99
C ARG A 117 -39.91 -12.75 -6.12
N ALA A 118 -38.72 -13.34 -6.25
CA ALA A 118 -38.58 -14.80 -6.40
C ALA A 118 -38.35 -15.56 -5.08
N GLY A 119 -38.51 -14.90 -3.92
CA GLY A 119 -38.25 -15.50 -2.59
C GLY A 119 -39.40 -15.38 -1.59
N MET A 120 -40.64 -15.14 -2.06
CA MET A 120 -41.83 -15.10 -1.21
C MET A 120 -42.95 -15.91 -1.86
N SER A 121 -42.88 -17.24 -1.75
CA SER A 121 -43.99 -18.18 -1.90
C SER A 121 -43.65 -19.46 -1.16
#